data_AF-K0JJP1-F1
#
_entry.id   AF-K0JJP1-F1
#
_cell.length_a   1.000
_cell.length_b   1.000
_cell.length_c   1.000
_cell.angle_alpha   90.00
_cell.angle_beta   90.00
_cell.angle_gamma   90.00
#
_symmetry.space_group_name_H-M   'P 1'
#
loop_
_entity.id
_entity.type
_entity.pdbx_description
1 polymer ?
#
loop_
_entity_poly.entity_id
_entity_poly.type
_entity_poly.pdbx_seq_one_letter_code
_entity_poly.pdbx_strand_id
1 'polypeptide(L)'
;MSSNKKIVIKKKSPVVKTLQWLGVSAVSILLIVYFLVIDTRGSQKTPTIGSVNGTPIYYTSTSPYGKAFREIEKEIENYYQQFGIPMNADIYANIEDLAFRSAVTNILLDDLAAKNITVSDKLILQYMQSQFIDSNGNYNKMAYDAFIKNTPQSEKIRIEKDLKETVMAQTIALELFNSVKINSLELERDYIKNYTKRDIEMLYIDASDIVRNADILETDIDKYFNDNKTNFVQADISWILLANAKDAENVYKTLKNDITLFDKTVAEKSIYTNDYHLGYVTRMEIDKNIADRVFTNTQITTNTLLSPINVNGVYYVVLVNDIRLPEKYTDVNSGVLRDSYLNDNLKVLVEAEKSKQVEVLKNAVANNNNFAALNNNNNIKYYKSSAPFYYSQGFINSTDKNVIPDSSSPIFNSTVFSLNVGDKSEVIKLNNGVAVIKVLSEEKADINKLASLDTAQKNAMKRELLNVTVANISIEWENRSMEEAKIKRHQVR
;
A
#
# COMPACT_ATOMS: atom_id res chain seq x y z
N MET A 1 -19.93 -78.76 10.53
CA MET A 1 -19.90 -77.56 9.67
C MET A 1 -20.89 -76.55 10.24
N SER A 2 -20.41 -75.51 10.91
CA SER A 2 -21.20 -74.33 11.25
C SER A 2 -20.26 -73.15 11.52
N SER A 3 -20.59 -72.01 10.92
CA SER A 3 -19.86 -70.75 10.95
C SER A 3 -20.01 -70.07 12.32
N ASN A 4 -18.90 -69.63 12.92
CA ASN A 4 -18.91 -68.68 14.02
C ASN A 4 -17.83 -67.61 13.78
N LYS A 5 -18.26 -66.41 13.35
CA LYS A 5 -17.41 -65.21 13.29
C LYS A 5 -17.32 -64.59 14.70
N LYS A 6 -16.11 -64.46 15.24
CA LYS A 6 -15.76 -63.54 16.33
C LYS A 6 -14.62 -62.63 15.90
N ILE A 7 -14.80 -61.35 16.18
CA ILE A 7 -13.90 -60.22 15.90
C ILE A 7 -12.73 -60.23 16.91
N VAL A 8 -11.49 -60.01 16.44
CA VAL A 8 -10.42 -59.40 17.26
C VAL A 8 -9.53 -58.47 16.41
N ILE A 9 -9.71 -57.17 16.67
CA ILE A 9 -8.77 -56.04 16.83
C ILE A 9 -7.36 -56.15 16.18
N LYS A 10 -7.12 -55.21 15.25
CA LYS A 10 -5.81 -54.91 14.62
C LYS A 10 -4.74 -54.52 15.66
N LYS A 11 -3.57 -55.16 15.55
CA LYS A 11 -2.35 -54.80 16.29
C LYS A 11 -1.39 -53.99 15.38
N LYS A 12 -0.70 -53.07 16.06
CA LYS A 12 0.12 -51.93 15.62
C LYS A 12 1.33 -52.26 14.73
N SER A 13 1.66 -51.32 13.85
CA SER A 13 3.03 -50.88 13.44
C SER A 13 2.89 -49.69 12.45
N PRO A 14 3.89 -48.84 12.16
CA PRO A 14 4.79 -48.06 13.03
C PRO A 14 4.79 -46.57 12.60
N VAL A 15 4.31 -45.65 13.43
CA VAL A 15 4.58 -44.21 13.21
C VAL A 15 4.90 -43.54 14.55
N VAL A 16 5.98 -44.03 15.16
CA VAL A 16 6.76 -43.26 16.13
C VAL A 16 7.75 -42.46 15.29
N LYS A 17 7.34 -41.30 14.77
CA LYS A 17 8.24 -40.19 14.32
C LYS A 17 7.59 -38.93 13.73
N THR A 18 6.31 -38.66 13.96
CA THR A 18 5.69 -37.40 13.47
C THR A 18 4.98 -36.61 14.57
N LEU A 19 5.54 -36.65 15.79
CA LEU A 19 5.17 -35.76 16.91
C LEU A 19 6.15 -34.58 17.07
N GLN A 20 6.89 -34.24 16.01
CA GLN A 20 7.83 -33.11 15.97
C GLN A 20 7.31 -31.90 15.16
N TRP A 21 6.04 -31.88 14.75
CA TRP A 21 5.53 -30.83 13.85
C TRP A 21 4.26 -30.10 14.31
N LEU A 22 4.02 -30.02 15.62
CA LEU A 22 3.02 -29.12 16.21
C LEU A 22 3.55 -28.27 17.38
N GLY A 23 4.88 -28.29 17.58
CA GLY A 23 5.58 -27.51 18.61
C GLY A 23 6.23 -26.21 18.12
N VAL A 24 5.90 -25.72 16.92
CA VAL A 24 6.49 -24.49 16.36
C VAL A 24 5.48 -23.35 16.19
N SER A 25 4.17 -23.60 16.31
CA SER A 25 3.16 -22.52 16.25
C SER A 25 3.06 -21.67 17.52
N ALA A 26 3.90 -21.92 18.54
CA ALA A 26 3.97 -21.14 19.78
C ALA A 26 5.35 -20.49 20.02
N VAL A 27 6.27 -20.52 19.05
CA VAL A 27 7.60 -19.87 19.13
C VAL A 27 7.81 -18.85 18.01
N SER A 28 6.73 -18.31 17.43
CA SER A 28 6.84 -17.26 16.39
C SER A 28 6.89 -15.83 16.94
N ILE A 29 7.08 -15.65 18.26
CA ILE A 29 7.34 -14.35 18.90
C ILE A 29 8.70 -14.38 19.61
N LEU A 30 9.78 -14.77 18.93
CA LEU A 30 11.14 -14.68 19.50
C LEU A 30 12.25 -14.66 18.42
N LEU A 31 12.05 -13.89 17.36
CA LEU A 31 13.16 -13.40 16.52
C LEU A 31 13.09 -11.88 16.48
N ILE A 32 13.58 -11.28 17.56
CA ILE A 32 13.90 -9.86 17.63
C ILE A 32 15.15 -9.65 16.77
N VAL A 33 14.96 -9.33 15.49
CA VAL A 33 16.03 -8.74 14.68
C VAL A 33 16.22 -7.32 15.20
N TYR A 34 17.31 -7.12 15.91
CA TYR A 34 17.73 -5.84 16.44
C TYR A 34 18.38 -5.06 15.28
N PHE A 35 17.62 -4.15 14.64
CA PHE A 35 18.24 -3.15 13.75
C PHE A 35 18.99 -2.13 14.63
N LEU A 36 20.26 -2.41 14.92
CA LEU A 36 21.22 -1.39 15.35
C LEU A 36 21.73 -0.69 14.11
N VAL A 37 21.23 0.52 13.85
CA VAL A 37 21.95 1.49 13.03
C VAL A 37 23.21 1.87 13.83
N ILE A 38 24.38 1.45 13.34
CA ILE A 38 25.67 1.85 13.91
C ILE A 38 25.97 3.26 13.40
N ASP A 39 25.75 4.26 14.23
CA ASP A 39 26.36 5.58 14.04
C ASP A 39 27.81 5.51 14.53
N THR A 40 28.75 5.94 13.70
CA THR A 40 30.18 5.98 13.97
C THR A 40 30.51 7.05 15.00
N ARG A 41 30.12 6.83 16.27
CA ARG A 41 30.64 7.48 17.50
C ARG A 41 29.87 6.95 18.74
N GLY A 42 30.35 5.85 19.32
CA GLY A 42 30.45 5.63 20.78
C GLY A 42 29.24 5.76 21.73
N SER A 43 27.98 5.86 21.26
CA SER A 43 26.79 5.85 22.14
C SER A 43 25.58 5.29 21.40
N GLN A 44 25.19 4.04 21.69
CA GLN A 44 23.96 3.43 21.16
C GLN A 44 22.72 4.13 21.73
N LYS A 45 22.24 5.20 21.07
CA LYS A 45 20.90 5.76 21.33
C LYS A 45 19.91 5.07 20.41
N THR A 46 18.85 4.52 20.99
CA THR A 46 17.73 3.97 20.22
C THR A 46 17.16 5.07 19.32
N PRO A 47 17.09 4.85 17.99
CA PRO A 47 16.61 5.87 17.07
C PRO A 47 15.17 6.27 17.39
N THR A 48 14.92 7.57 17.47
CA THR A 48 13.58 8.15 17.68
C THR A 48 13.01 8.65 16.37
N ILE A 49 11.86 8.14 15.97
CA ILE A 49 11.17 8.54 14.72
C ILE A 49 10.26 9.74 14.92
N GLY A 50 10.08 10.18 16.17
CA GLY A 50 9.21 11.32 16.48
C GLY A 50 8.91 11.46 17.96
N SER A 51 7.92 12.29 18.28
CA SER A 51 7.39 12.46 19.63
C SER A 51 5.94 12.95 19.61
N VAL A 52 5.17 12.62 20.64
CA VAL A 52 3.81 13.10 20.89
C VAL A 52 3.75 13.72 22.27
N ASN A 53 3.42 15.01 22.37
CA ASN A 53 3.36 15.73 23.65
C ASN A 53 4.64 15.62 24.51
N GLY A 54 5.80 15.47 23.86
CA GLY A 54 7.09 15.28 24.51
C GLY A 54 7.47 13.82 24.78
N THR A 55 6.56 12.86 24.61
CA THR A 55 6.83 11.42 24.71
C THR A 55 7.50 10.94 23.41
N PRO A 56 8.74 10.39 23.45
CA PRO A 56 9.44 9.94 22.25
C PRO A 56 8.83 8.65 21.67
N ILE A 57 8.77 8.58 20.34
CA ILE A 57 8.43 7.36 19.59
C ILE A 57 9.73 6.74 19.10
N TYR A 58 9.99 5.50 19.52
CA TYR A 58 11.21 4.77 19.17
C TYR A 58 11.00 3.87 17.95
N TYR A 59 12.07 3.63 17.19
CA TYR A 59 12.11 2.60 16.15
C TYR A 59 12.68 1.31 16.74
N THR A 60 11.87 0.60 17.51
CA THR A 60 12.21 -0.74 18.01
C THR A 60 11.10 -1.72 17.74
N SER A 61 11.47 -2.99 17.59
CA SER A 61 10.55 -4.10 17.41
C SER A 61 9.51 -4.27 18.53
N THR A 62 9.69 -3.60 19.69
CA THR A 62 8.75 -3.65 20.82
C THR A 62 8.03 -2.33 21.07
N SER A 63 8.44 -1.24 20.41
CA SER A 63 7.75 0.05 20.48
C SER A 63 6.35 -0.03 19.83
N PRO A 64 5.42 0.88 20.19
CA PRO A 64 4.13 1.00 19.50
C PRO A 64 4.27 1.08 17.98
N TYR A 65 5.26 1.84 17.50
CA TYR A 65 5.57 1.94 16.07
C TYR A 65 6.04 0.62 15.46
N GLY A 66 7.05 -0.03 16.03
CA GLY A 66 7.60 -1.26 15.44
C GLY A 66 6.63 -2.45 15.52
N LYS A 67 5.71 -2.46 16.49
CA LYS A 67 4.57 -3.38 16.50
C LYS A 67 3.63 -3.11 15.32
N ALA A 68 3.15 -1.87 15.19
CA ALA A 68 2.26 -1.46 14.11
C ALA A 68 2.87 -1.68 12.71
N PHE A 69 4.14 -1.31 12.53
CA PHE A 69 4.87 -1.47 11.27
C PHE A 69 4.85 -2.92 10.78
N ARG A 70 5.18 -3.89 11.64
CA ARG A 70 5.19 -5.31 11.25
C ARG A 70 3.80 -5.86 10.96
N GLU A 71 2.81 -5.44 11.73
CA GLU A 71 1.43 -5.88 11.53
C GLU A 71 0.90 -5.39 10.18
N ILE A 72 1.10 -4.10 9.89
CA ILE A 72 0.70 -3.46 8.62
C ILE A 72 1.50 -4.03 7.45
N GLU A 73 2.82 -4.17 7.60
CA GLU A 73 3.69 -4.78 6.58
C GLU A 73 3.21 -6.17 6.21
N LYS A 74 2.92 -7.02 7.20
CA LYS A 74 2.41 -8.37 6.98
C LYS A 74 1.04 -8.38 6.30
N GLU A 75 0.14 -7.50 6.69
CA GLU A 75 -1.20 -7.39 6.08
C GLU A 75 -1.11 -6.97 4.62
N ILE A 76 -0.35 -5.91 4.34
CA ILE A 76 -0.13 -5.39 2.99
C ILE A 76 0.62 -6.42 2.14
N GLU A 77 1.66 -7.07 2.67
CA GLU A 77 2.36 -8.13 1.93
C GLU A 77 1.43 -9.26 1.53
N ASN A 78 0.60 -9.77 2.46
CA ASN A 78 -0.36 -10.82 2.15
C ASN A 78 -1.39 -10.39 1.09
N TYR A 79 -1.85 -9.13 1.14
CA TYR A 79 -2.78 -8.60 0.14
C TYR A 79 -2.12 -8.51 -1.24
N TYR A 80 -0.95 -7.90 -1.34
CA TYR A 80 -0.24 -7.70 -2.61
C TYR A 80 0.28 -9.02 -3.22
N GLN A 81 0.70 -9.98 -2.40
CA GLN A 81 1.09 -11.32 -2.85
C GLN A 81 -0.06 -12.08 -3.52
N GLN A 82 -1.31 -11.91 -3.07
CA GLN A 82 -2.48 -12.55 -3.71
C GLN A 82 -2.70 -12.07 -5.15
N PHE A 83 -2.24 -10.86 -5.48
CA PHE A 83 -2.33 -10.27 -6.82
C PHE A 83 -1.01 -10.32 -7.60
N GLY A 84 0.03 -10.96 -7.04
CA GLY A 84 1.35 -11.07 -7.68
C GLY A 84 2.09 -9.73 -7.81
N ILE A 85 1.72 -8.71 -7.02
CA ILE A 85 2.33 -7.39 -7.07
C ILE A 85 3.52 -7.35 -6.09
N PRO A 86 4.75 -7.03 -6.55
CA PRO A 86 5.91 -6.96 -5.67
C PRO A 86 5.87 -5.70 -4.79
N MET A 87 6.41 -5.82 -3.58
CA MET A 87 6.59 -4.67 -2.67
C MET A 87 7.57 -3.66 -3.27
N ASN A 88 7.27 -2.37 -3.18
CA ASN A 88 8.11 -1.28 -3.70
C ASN A 88 8.27 -0.14 -2.67
N ALA A 89 9.07 0.88 -3.01
CA ALA A 89 9.37 1.98 -2.11
C ALA A 89 8.13 2.79 -1.68
N ASP A 90 7.17 3.00 -2.60
CA ASP A 90 5.94 3.75 -2.31
C ASP A 90 5.04 2.99 -1.32
N ILE A 91 4.95 1.67 -1.47
CA ILE A 91 4.19 0.83 -0.54
C ILE A 91 4.87 0.86 0.85
N TYR A 92 6.20 0.82 0.91
CA TYR A 92 6.93 0.95 2.18
C TYR A 92 6.73 2.33 2.83
N ALA A 93 6.77 3.41 2.05
CA ALA A 93 6.49 4.76 2.58
C ALA A 93 5.06 4.85 3.16
N ASN A 94 4.09 4.20 2.51
CA ASN A 94 2.73 4.09 3.02
C ASN A 94 2.66 3.30 4.35
N ILE A 95 3.35 2.16 4.44
CA ILE A 95 3.47 1.38 5.68
C ILE A 95 4.07 2.23 6.80
N GLU A 96 5.14 2.98 6.53
CA GLU A 96 5.78 3.87 7.51
C GLU A 96 4.81 4.96 8.00
N ASP A 97 4.03 5.57 7.12
CA ASP A 97 3.02 6.56 7.46
C ASP A 97 1.91 5.98 8.34
N LEU A 98 1.37 4.83 7.96
CA LEU A 98 0.31 4.14 8.72
C LEU A 98 0.82 3.69 10.09
N ALA A 99 2.05 3.16 10.16
CA ALA A 99 2.67 2.74 11.40
C ALA A 99 2.94 3.92 12.34
N PHE A 100 3.39 5.05 11.80
CA PHE A 100 3.58 6.27 12.58
C PHE A 100 2.25 6.79 13.13
N ARG A 101 1.22 6.88 12.29
CA ARG A 101 -0.13 7.30 12.71
C ARG A 101 -0.67 6.39 13.81
N SER A 102 -0.55 5.07 13.64
CA SER A 102 -0.96 4.07 14.64
C SER A 102 -0.21 4.24 15.97
N ALA A 103 1.10 4.46 15.93
CA ALA A 103 1.90 4.71 17.14
C ALA A 103 1.45 5.98 17.89
N VAL A 104 1.18 7.07 17.16
CA VAL A 104 0.67 8.32 17.73
C VAL A 104 -0.68 8.09 18.41
N THR A 105 -1.61 7.45 17.72
CA THR A 105 -2.95 7.13 18.25
C THR A 105 -2.86 6.34 19.55
N ASN A 106 -2.04 5.29 19.59
CA ASN A 106 -1.88 4.48 20.80
C ASN A 106 -1.34 5.29 21.98
N ILE A 107 -0.36 6.16 21.75
CA ILE A 107 0.18 7.03 22.82
C ILE A 107 -0.87 8.00 23.35
N LEU A 108 -1.72 8.56 22.48
CA LEU A 108 -2.81 9.46 22.89
C LEU A 108 -3.90 8.72 23.67
N LEU A 109 -4.25 7.49 23.24
CA LEU A 109 -5.18 6.63 23.98
C LEU A 109 -4.61 6.23 25.34
N ASP A 110 -3.32 5.90 25.43
CA ASP A 110 -2.66 5.55 26.68
C ASP A 110 -2.62 6.73 27.66
N ASP A 111 -2.30 7.94 27.19
CA ASP A 111 -2.33 9.16 28.00
C ASP A 111 -3.75 9.46 28.52
N LEU A 112 -4.76 9.30 27.66
CA LEU A 112 -6.16 9.45 28.04
C LEU A 112 -6.59 8.38 29.05
N ALA A 113 -6.23 7.11 28.83
CA ALA A 113 -6.56 6.01 29.70
C ALA A 113 -5.90 6.16 31.08
N ALA A 114 -4.61 6.52 31.12
CA ALA A 114 -3.88 6.73 32.37
C ALA A 114 -4.50 7.82 33.27
N LYS A 115 -5.17 8.81 32.67
CA LYS A 115 -5.87 9.89 33.39
C LYS A 115 -7.26 9.50 33.89
N ASN A 116 -7.90 8.50 33.28
CA ASN A 116 -9.33 8.25 33.46
C ASN A 116 -9.67 6.83 33.95
N ILE A 117 -8.77 5.85 33.82
CA ILE A 117 -9.05 4.43 34.09
C ILE A 117 -7.91 3.80 34.88
N THR A 118 -8.27 2.99 35.87
CA THR A 118 -7.36 2.08 36.56
C THR A 118 -7.72 0.63 36.26
N VAL A 119 -6.78 -0.14 35.71
CA VAL A 119 -6.99 -1.57 35.45
C VAL A 119 -6.47 -2.40 36.62
N SER A 120 -7.33 -3.29 37.14
CA SER A 120 -6.96 -4.22 38.23
C SER A 120 -6.03 -5.33 37.74
N ASP A 121 -5.08 -5.76 38.59
CA ASP A 121 -4.17 -6.87 38.30
C ASP A 121 -4.91 -8.18 38.00
N LYS A 122 -6.10 -8.37 38.60
CA LYS A 122 -6.98 -9.52 38.32
C LYS A 122 -7.45 -9.53 36.86
N LEU A 123 -7.76 -8.38 36.28
CA LEU A 123 -8.18 -8.28 34.88
C LEU A 123 -7.01 -8.57 33.94
N ILE A 124 -5.81 -8.08 34.25
CA ILE A 124 -4.59 -8.39 33.50
C ILE A 124 -4.29 -9.89 33.54
N LEU A 125 -4.42 -10.51 34.71
CA LEU A 125 -4.26 -11.96 34.87
C LEU A 125 -5.28 -12.74 34.03
N GLN A 126 -6.55 -12.32 34.01
CA GLN A 126 -7.58 -12.94 33.18
C GLN A 126 -7.28 -12.82 31.68
N TYR A 127 -6.84 -11.64 31.23
CA TYR A 127 -6.47 -11.41 29.84
C TYR A 127 -5.23 -12.21 29.44
N MET A 128 -4.25 -12.32 30.34
CA MET A 128 -3.06 -13.15 30.12
C MET A 128 -3.46 -14.62 29.99
N GLN A 129 -4.37 -15.11 30.84
CA GLN A 129 -4.88 -16.49 30.78
C GLN A 129 -5.71 -16.74 29.51
N SER A 130 -6.46 -15.76 29.00
CA SER A 130 -7.25 -15.93 27.77
C SER A 130 -6.41 -16.13 26.52
N GLN A 131 -5.11 -15.82 26.55
CA GLN A 131 -4.19 -16.12 25.45
C GLN A 131 -3.81 -17.62 25.39
N PHE A 132 -4.08 -18.39 26.44
CA PHE A 132 -3.73 -19.81 26.53
C PHE A 132 -4.99 -20.66 26.36
N ILE A 133 -5.50 -20.73 25.13
CA ILE A 133 -6.62 -21.59 24.75
C ILE A 133 -6.13 -22.79 23.92
N ASP A 134 -6.74 -23.95 24.13
CA ASP A 134 -6.49 -25.14 23.30
C ASP A 134 -7.27 -25.07 21.97
N SER A 135 -7.07 -26.08 21.11
CA SER A 135 -7.74 -26.17 19.79
C SER A 135 -9.27 -26.26 19.88
N ASN A 136 -9.82 -26.52 21.06
CA ASN A 136 -11.25 -26.59 21.33
C ASN A 136 -11.76 -25.32 22.02
N GLY A 137 -10.92 -24.30 22.19
CA GLY A 137 -11.25 -23.02 22.83
C GLY A 137 -11.25 -23.05 24.36
N ASN A 138 -10.78 -24.13 24.99
CA ASN A 138 -10.73 -24.22 26.45
C ASN A 138 -9.41 -23.71 27.01
N TYR A 139 -9.45 -23.13 28.21
CA TYR A 139 -8.24 -22.67 28.90
C TYR A 139 -7.24 -23.80 29.15
N ASN A 140 -6.02 -23.63 28.61
CA ASN A 140 -4.92 -24.57 28.75
C ASN A 140 -4.01 -24.17 29.91
N LYS A 141 -4.40 -24.61 31.11
CA LYS A 141 -3.64 -24.39 32.34
C LYS A 141 -2.19 -24.91 32.26
N MET A 142 -1.94 -26.03 31.58
CA MET A 142 -0.60 -26.61 31.48
C MET A 142 0.34 -25.74 30.66
N ALA A 143 -0.15 -25.18 29.55
CA ALA A 143 0.62 -24.25 28.72
C ALA A 143 0.90 -22.93 29.47
N TYR A 144 -0.09 -22.41 30.20
CA TYR A 144 0.09 -21.23 31.05
C TYR A 144 1.12 -21.49 32.17
N ASP A 145 1.00 -22.59 32.91
CA ASP A 145 1.94 -22.95 33.98
C ASP A 145 3.37 -23.15 33.44
N ALA A 146 3.51 -23.73 32.24
CA ALA A 146 4.80 -23.88 31.57
C ALA A 146 5.38 -22.52 31.14
N PHE A 147 4.56 -21.62 30.60
CA PHE A 147 4.96 -20.24 30.27
C PHE A 147 5.43 -19.50 31.52
N ILE A 148 4.68 -19.56 32.62
CA ILE A 148 5.08 -18.91 33.88
C ILE A 148 6.37 -19.54 34.42
N LYS A 149 6.57 -20.85 34.31
CA LYS A 149 7.80 -21.49 34.81
C LYS A 149 9.04 -21.15 33.98
N ASN A 150 8.89 -21.08 32.65
CA ASN A 150 10.04 -21.00 31.72
C ASN A 150 10.37 -19.57 31.27
N THR A 151 9.52 -18.57 31.58
CA THR A 151 9.74 -17.17 31.18
C THR A 151 10.53 -16.41 32.26
N PRO A 152 11.64 -15.71 31.89
CA PRO A 152 12.38 -14.88 32.82
C PRO A 152 11.52 -13.79 33.50
N GLN A 153 11.88 -13.38 34.72
CA GLN A 153 11.08 -12.39 35.46
C GLN A 153 11.00 -11.02 34.77
N SER A 154 12.10 -10.56 34.17
CA SER A 154 12.13 -9.31 33.39
C SER A 154 11.18 -9.34 32.19
N GLU A 155 11.06 -10.52 31.56
CA GLU A 155 10.18 -10.75 30.42
C GLU A 155 8.70 -10.77 30.85
N LYS A 156 8.38 -11.39 31.99
CA LYS A 156 7.03 -11.36 32.57
C LYS A 156 6.57 -9.94 32.90
N ILE A 157 7.44 -9.14 33.53
CA ILE A 157 7.14 -7.74 33.85
C ILE A 157 6.86 -6.94 32.58
N ARG A 158 7.61 -7.18 31.50
CA ARG A 158 7.35 -6.55 30.19
C ARG A 158 6.00 -6.96 29.63
N ILE A 159 5.71 -8.26 29.61
CA ILE A 159 4.43 -8.79 29.10
C ILE A 159 3.26 -8.24 29.90
N GLU A 160 3.35 -8.20 31.23
CA GLU A 160 2.32 -7.64 32.10
C GLU A 160 2.10 -6.14 31.82
N LYS A 161 3.18 -5.37 31.64
CA LYS A 161 3.11 -3.96 31.25
C LYS A 161 2.43 -3.79 29.89
N ASP A 162 2.85 -4.53 28.88
CA ASP A 162 2.28 -4.46 27.53
C ASP A 162 0.79 -4.85 27.52
N LEU A 163 0.42 -5.89 28.29
CA LEU A 163 -0.97 -6.31 28.48
C LEU A 163 -1.78 -5.21 29.19
N LYS A 164 -1.19 -4.55 30.20
CA LYS A 164 -1.86 -3.47 30.92
C LYS A 164 -2.14 -2.27 30.02
N GLU A 165 -1.15 -1.84 29.23
CA GLU A 165 -1.33 -0.77 28.22
C GLU A 165 -2.41 -1.17 27.21
N THR A 166 -2.35 -2.39 26.68
CA THR A 166 -3.35 -2.90 25.72
C THR A 166 -4.77 -2.93 26.30
N VAL A 167 -4.95 -3.46 27.51
CA VAL A 167 -6.26 -3.54 28.17
C VAL A 167 -6.77 -2.14 28.50
N MET A 168 -5.91 -1.22 28.93
CA MET A 168 -6.28 0.18 29.17
C MET A 168 -6.78 0.87 27.90
N ALA A 169 -6.03 0.77 26.80
CA ALA A 169 -6.41 1.32 25.50
C ALA A 169 -7.72 0.72 24.96
N GLN A 170 -7.88 -0.60 25.06
CA GLN A 170 -9.13 -1.28 24.67
C GLN A 170 -10.32 -0.85 25.53
N THR A 171 -10.11 -0.72 26.84
CA THR A 171 -11.17 -0.33 27.78
C THR A 171 -11.61 1.10 27.53
N ILE A 172 -10.68 2.06 27.38
CA ILE A 172 -11.06 3.45 27.09
C ILE A 172 -11.73 3.57 25.73
N ALA A 173 -11.27 2.85 24.70
CA ALA A 173 -11.92 2.84 23.39
C ALA A 173 -13.35 2.27 23.48
N LEU A 174 -13.55 1.19 24.24
CA LEU A 174 -14.87 0.67 24.51
C LEU A 174 -15.74 1.71 25.23
N GLU A 175 -15.28 2.33 26.31
CA GLU A 175 -16.07 3.35 27.02
C GLU A 175 -16.41 4.57 26.12
N LEU A 176 -15.48 5.00 25.27
CA LEU A 176 -15.69 6.12 24.34
C LEU A 176 -16.72 5.81 23.25
N PHE A 177 -16.79 4.58 22.78
CA PHE A 177 -17.57 4.23 21.57
C PHE A 177 -18.75 3.28 21.82
N ASN A 178 -18.87 2.66 23.00
CA ASN A 178 -19.95 1.70 23.34
C ASN A 178 -21.30 2.38 23.64
N SER A 179 -21.34 3.70 23.83
CA SER A 179 -22.60 4.45 24.00
C SER A 179 -23.34 4.69 22.68
N VAL A 180 -22.73 4.39 21.52
CA VAL A 180 -23.35 4.58 20.21
C VAL A 180 -24.46 3.56 20.03
N LYS A 181 -25.70 4.04 19.86
CA LYS A 181 -26.87 3.19 19.62
C LYS A 181 -27.46 3.54 18.26
N ILE A 182 -27.57 2.54 17.40
CA ILE A 182 -28.26 2.67 16.11
C ILE A 182 -29.77 2.63 16.34
N ASN A 183 -30.43 3.76 16.12
CA ASN A 183 -31.88 3.83 16.15
C ASN A 183 -32.50 3.38 14.81
N SER A 184 -33.82 3.18 14.77
CA SER A 184 -34.50 2.69 13.56
C SER A 184 -34.44 3.69 12.39
N LEU A 185 -34.36 4.99 12.67
CA LEU A 185 -34.27 6.03 11.64
C LEU A 185 -32.89 6.03 10.97
N GLU A 186 -31.82 5.80 11.73
CA GLU A 186 -30.46 5.65 11.19
C GLU A 186 -30.35 4.40 10.30
N LEU A 187 -30.92 3.28 10.75
CA LEU A 187 -31.00 2.07 9.95
C LEU A 187 -31.78 2.31 8.65
N GLU A 188 -32.91 3.02 8.72
CA GLU A 188 -33.71 3.35 7.54
C GLU A 188 -32.96 4.27 6.58
N ARG A 189 -32.27 5.30 7.09
CA ARG A 189 -31.44 6.21 6.28
C ARG A 189 -30.30 5.49 5.59
N ASP A 190 -29.59 4.63 6.31
CA ASP A 190 -28.52 3.81 5.73
C ASP A 190 -29.06 2.85 4.68
N TYR A 191 -30.20 2.21 4.95
CA TYR A 191 -30.88 1.36 3.98
C TYR A 191 -31.28 2.15 2.72
N ILE A 192 -31.90 3.32 2.87
CA ILE A 192 -32.25 4.18 1.74
C ILE A 192 -30.99 4.53 0.94
N LYS A 193 -29.92 4.96 1.61
CA LYS A 193 -28.66 5.34 0.96
C LYS A 193 -28.05 4.19 0.17
N ASN A 194 -27.96 3.00 0.77
CA ASN A 194 -27.24 1.86 0.19
C ASN A 194 -28.08 1.08 -0.84
N TYR A 195 -29.40 1.19 -0.81
CA TYR A 195 -30.30 0.46 -1.73
C TYR A 195 -31.02 1.34 -2.75
N THR A 196 -30.90 2.66 -2.66
CA THR A 196 -31.32 3.54 -3.75
C THR A 196 -30.34 3.37 -4.91
N LYS A 197 -30.87 3.22 -6.13
CA LYS A 197 -30.06 3.20 -7.35
C LYS A 197 -30.27 4.44 -8.19
N ARG A 198 -29.22 4.77 -8.95
CA ARG A 198 -29.19 5.90 -9.88
C ARG A 198 -28.78 5.40 -11.26
N ASP A 199 -29.47 5.88 -12.28
CA ASP A 199 -29.01 5.83 -13.67
C ASP A 199 -28.56 7.24 -14.08
N ILE A 200 -27.45 7.35 -14.80
CA ILE A 200 -26.84 8.64 -15.11
C ILE A 200 -26.41 8.75 -16.58
N GLU A 201 -26.23 9.98 -17.01
CA GLU A 201 -25.34 10.34 -18.10
C GLU A 201 -24.24 11.29 -17.59
N MET A 202 -23.05 11.21 -18.19
CA MET A 202 -21.88 11.99 -17.80
C MET A 202 -21.14 12.50 -19.03
N LEU A 203 -20.71 13.76 -18.97
CA LEU A 203 -19.68 14.31 -19.84
C LEU A 203 -18.39 14.38 -19.05
N TYR A 204 -17.28 13.98 -19.66
CA TYR A 204 -15.99 13.93 -19.00
C TYR A 204 -14.86 14.35 -19.92
N ILE A 205 -13.92 15.12 -19.38
CA ILE A 205 -12.66 15.46 -20.04
C ILE A 205 -11.53 14.88 -19.18
N ASP A 206 -10.71 14.03 -19.78
CA ASP A 206 -9.57 13.40 -19.13
C ASP A 206 -8.36 14.35 -19.12
N ALA A 207 -8.21 15.12 -18.05
CA ALA A 207 -7.09 16.05 -17.91
C ALA A 207 -5.75 15.32 -17.77
N SER A 208 -5.74 14.13 -17.17
CA SER A 208 -4.55 13.27 -17.02
C SER A 208 -4.03 12.80 -18.38
N ASP A 209 -4.93 12.31 -19.23
CA ASP A 209 -4.59 11.90 -20.60
C ASP A 209 -4.08 13.08 -21.44
N ILE A 210 -4.71 14.26 -21.31
CA ILE A 210 -4.24 15.48 -21.98
C ILE A 210 -2.81 15.83 -21.56
N VAL A 211 -2.52 15.86 -20.25
CA VAL A 211 -1.18 16.19 -19.75
C VAL A 211 -0.13 15.17 -20.20
N ARG A 212 -0.46 13.87 -20.16
CA ARG A 212 0.47 12.80 -20.57
C ARG A 212 0.79 12.81 -22.05
N ASN A 213 -0.10 13.33 -22.88
CA ASN A 213 0.09 13.44 -24.32
C ASN A 213 0.53 14.84 -24.77
N ALA A 214 0.61 15.80 -23.86
CA ALA A 214 1.02 17.17 -24.17
C ALA A 214 2.54 17.28 -24.37
N ASP A 215 2.94 18.14 -25.31
CA ASP A 215 4.32 18.59 -25.45
C ASP A 215 4.72 19.39 -24.21
N ILE A 216 5.92 19.10 -23.68
CA ILE A 216 6.50 19.85 -22.56
C ILE A 216 7.42 20.92 -23.15
N LEU A 217 7.34 22.12 -22.60
CA LEU A 217 8.20 23.22 -23.01
C LEU A 217 9.67 22.87 -22.73
N GLU A 218 10.55 23.13 -23.70
CA GLU A 218 11.99 22.89 -23.54
C GLU A 218 12.57 23.63 -22.34
N THR A 219 12.05 24.82 -22.02
CA THR A 219 12.45 25.60 -20.84
C THR A 219 12.15 24.88 -19.52
N ASP A 220 11.05 24.14 -19.45
CA ASP A 220 10.66 23.39 -18.25
C ASP A 220 11.54 22.15 -18.10
N ILE A 221 11.86 21.47 -19.21
CA ILE A 221 12.78 20.33 -19.23
C ILE A 221 14.20 20.76 -18.86
N ASP A 222 14.71 21.85 -19.44
CA ASP A 222 16.05 22.35 -19.14
C ASP A 222 16.17 22.74 -17.65
N LYS A 223 15.19 23.46 -17.12
CA LYS A 223 15.15 23.78 -15.70
C LYS A 223 15.11 22.52 -14.84
N TYR A 224 14.21 21.59 -15.13
CA TYR A 224 14.07 20.35 -14.37
C TYR A 224 15.34 19.50 -14.40
N PHE A 225 16.00 19.40 -15.55
CA PHE A 225 17.29 18.74 -15.69
C PHE A 225 18.34 19.38 -14.78
N ASN A 226 18.47 20.71 -14.81
CA ASN A 226 19.48 21.42 -14.01
C ASN A 226 19.21 21.27 -12.50
N ASP A 227 17.95 21.32 -12.09
CA ASP A 227 17.54 21.13 -10.69
C ASP A 227 17.75 19.69 -10.19
N ASN A 228 17.72 18.70 -11.10
CA ASN A 228 17.76 17.26 -10.78
C ASN A 228 18.94 16.53 -11.43
N LYS A 229 20.03 17.25 -11.76
CA LYS A 229 21.14 16.75 -12.58
C LYS A 229 21.74 15.42 -12.09
N THR A 230 21.77 15.22 -10.78
CA THR A 230 22.27 14.00 -10.14
C THR A 230 21.41 12.76 -10.36
N ASN A 231 20.14 12.92 -10.73
CA ASN A 231 19.25 11.80 -11.05
C ASN A 231 19.57 11.19 -12.41
N PHE A 232 20.27 11.94 -13.27
CA PHE A 232 20.60 11.57 -14.64
C PHE A 232 22.06 11.15 -14.82
N VAL A 233 22.75 10.71 -13.75
CA VAL A 233 24.09 10.11 -13.88
C VAL A 233 24.07 9.05 -14.99
N GLN A 234 25.04 9.13 -15.89
CA GLN A 234 25.18 8.24 -17.02
C GLN A 234 26.40 7.35 -16.86
N ALA A 235 26.28 6.10 -17.27
CA ALA A 235 27.40 5.18 -17.39
C ALA A 235 27.52 4.75 -18.86
N ASP A 236 28.74 4.82 -19.40
CA ASP A 236 29.06 4.15 -20.65
C ASP A 236 29.31 2.68 -20.33
N ILE A 237 28.44 1.79 -20.83
CA ILE A 237 28.51 0.37 -20.51
C ILE A 237 28.59 -0.50 -21.76
N SER A 238 29.32 -1.60 -21.61
CA SER A 238 29.36 -2.72 -22.55
C SER A 238 28.95 -4.00 -21.84
N TRP A 239 28.35 -4.96 -22.55
CA TRP A 239 27.96 -6.24 -21.95
C TRP A 239 28.34 -7.47 -22.80
N ILE A 240 28.48 -8.59 -22.11
CA ILE A 240 28.55 -9.93 -22.71
C ILE A 240 27.39 -10.73 -22.12
N LEU A 241 26.48 -11.17 -22.99
CA LEU A 241 25.34 -12.01 -22.62
C LEU A 241 25.70 -13.48 -22.74
N LEU A 242 25.38 -14.29 -21.73
CA LEU A 242 25.73 -15.70 -21.63
C LEU A 242 24.52 -16.52 -21.16
N ALA A 243 24.40 -17.74 -21.67
CA ALA A 243 23.25 -18.61 -21.40
C ALA A 243 23.26 -19.27 -20.01
N ASN A 244 24.41 -19.31 -19.33
CA ASN A 244 24.53 -19.97 -18.03
C ASN A 244 25.61 -19.34 -17.13
N ALA A 245 25.49 -19.60 -15.83
CA ALA A 245 26.37 -19.04 -14.80
C ALA A 245 27.84 -19.47 -14.94
N LYS A 246 28.09 -20.72 -15.38
CA LYS A 246 29.45 -21.26 -15.45
C LYS A 246 30.28 -20.54 -16.51
N ASP A 247 29.69 -20.31 -17.67
CA ASP A 247 30.35 -19.58 -18.76
C ASP A 247 30.55 -18.11 -18.38
N ALA A 248 29.57 -17.49 -17.70
CA ALA A 248 29.69 -16.13 -17.19
C ALA A 248 30.82 -15.97 -16.17
N GLU A 249 30.98 -16.92 -15.25
CA GLU A 249 32.07 -16.90 -14.28
C GLU A 249 33.44 -17.09 -14.96
N ASN A 250 33.53 -17.95 -15.98
CA ASN A 250 34.77 -18.14 -16.73
C ASN A 250 35.16 -16.90 -17.54
N VAL A 251 34.18 -16.27 -18.20
CA VAL A 251 34.38 -15.01 -18.93
C VAL A 251 34.81 -13.91 -17.97
N TYR A 252 34.12 -13.74 -16.83
CA TYR A 252 34.48 -12.75 -15.82
C TYR A 252 35.90 -12.96 -15.29
N LYS A 253 36.31 -14.18 -14.96
CA LYS A 253 37.69 -14.48 -14.50
C LYS A 253 38.75 -14.14 -15.54
N THR A 254 38.46 -14.41 -16.81
CA THR A 254 39.37 -14.11 -17.92
C THR A 254 39.54 -12.61 -18.08
N LEU A 255 38.43 -11.87 -18.13
CA LEU A 255 38.42 -10.42 -18.32
C LEU A 255 38.92 -9.64 -17.10
N LYS A 256 38.78 -10.21 -15.89
CA LYS A 256 39.36 -9.62 -14.68
C LYS A 256 40.90 -9.60 -14.71
N ASN A 257 41.52 -10.56 -15.41
CA ASN A 257 42.97 -10.59 -15.60
C ASN A 257 43.41 -9.68 -16.74
N ASP A 258 42.63 -9.60 -17.82
CA ASP A 258 42.92 -8.76 -18.98
C ASP A 258 41.63 -8.26 -19.63
N ILE A 259 41.29 -7.01 -19.35
CA ILE A 259 40.06 -6.36 -19.83
C ILE A 259 40.12 -6.04 -21.33
N THR A 260 41.32 -6.00 -21.92
CA THR A 260 41.50 -5.70 -23.36
C THR A 260 40.94 -6.81 -24.27
N LEU A 261 40.65 -7.98 -23.67
CA LEU A 261 40.03 -9.11 -24.36
C LEU A 261 38.50 -8.99 -24.48
N PHE A 262 37.88 -7.89 -24.01
CA PHE A 262 36.42 -7.75 -23.95
C PHE A 262 35.75 -7.96 -25.32
N ASP A 263 36.11 -7.16 -26.33
CA ASP A 263 35.48 -7.20 -27.66
C ASP A 263 35.69 -8.54 -28.37
N LYS A 264 36.88 -9.12 -28.21
CA LYS A 264 37.16 -10.48 -28.70
C LYS A 264 36.26 -11.51 -28.02
N THR A 265 36.06 -11.38 -26.71
CA THR A 265 35.22 -12.29 -25.93
C THR A 265 33.74 -12.15 -26.29
N VAL A 266 33.27 -10.93 -26.59
CA VAL A 266 31.92 -10.69 -27.11
C VAL A 266 31.71 -11.50 -28.39
N ALA A 267 32.61 -11.35 -29.37
CA ALA A 267 32.51 -12.02 -30.66
C ALA A 267 32.56 -13.56 -30.57
N GLU A 268 33.34 -14.09 -29.62
CA GLU A 268 33.54 -15.54 -29.48
C GLU A 268 32.52 -16.25 -28.57
N LYS A 269 31.99 -15.55 -27.56
CA LYS A 269 31.26 -16.17 -26.44
C LYS A 269 29.87 -15.60 -26.23
N SER A 270 29.58 -14.38 -26.65
CA SER A 270 28.28 -13.81 -26.37
C SER A 270 27.18 -14.47 -27.19
N ILE A 271 26.03 -14.71 -26.56
CA ILE A 271 24.83 -15.19 -27.26
C ILE A 271 24.16 -14.09 -28.08
N TYR A 272 24.57 -12.82 -27.89
CA TYR A 272 24.07 -11.66 -28.63
C TYR A 272 25.18 -10.63 -28.77
N THR A 273 25.52 -10.30 -30.01
CA THR A 273 26.69 -9.47 -30.34
C THR A 273 26.32 -8.12 -30.94
N ASN A 274 25.05 -7.90 -31.30
CA ASN A 274 24.58 -6.59 -31.71
C ASN A 274 24.45 -5.69 -30.46
N ASP A 275 24.67 -4.39 -30.62
CA ASP A 275 24.46 -3.37 -29.57
C ASP A 275 25.06 -3.75 -28.21
N TYR A 276 26.21 -4.42 -28.22
CA TYR A 276 26.90 -4.83 -26.99
C TYR A 276 27.59 -3.66 -26.29
N HIS A 277 27.83 -2.57 -27.01
CA HIS A 277 28.19 -1.26 -26.49
C HIS A 277 26.95 -0.38 -26.48
N LEU A 278 26.52 0.03 -25.29
CA LEU A 278 25.31 0.84 -25.13
C LEU A 278 25.62 2.33 -25.18
N GLY A 279 26.89 2.70 -24.98
CA GLY A 279 27.27 4.08 -24.72
C GLY A 279 26.67 4.56 -23.41
N TYR A 280 26.57 5.89 -23.27
CA TYR A 280 26.05 6.52 -22.06
C TYR A 280 24.55 6.28 -21.89
N VAL A 281 24.22 5.50 -20.86
CA VAL A 281 22.84 5.23 -20.43
C VAL A 281 22.65 5.65 -19.00
N THR A 282 21.44 6.08 -18.66
CA THR A 282 21.03 6.34 -17.28
C THR A 282 20.54 5.06 -16.59
N ARG A 283 20.41 5.12 -15.26
CA ARG A 283 19.81 4.02 -14.47
C ARG A 283 18.39 3.65 -14.88
N MET A 284 17.68 4.55 -15.59
CA MET A 284 16.28 4.37 -16.01
C MET A 284 16.16 3.64 -17.35
N GLU A 285 17.26 3.48 -18.08
CA GLU A 285 17.28 2.92 -19.44
C GLU A 285 17.67 1.44 -19.48
N ILE A 286 18.06 0.86 -18.34
CA ILE A 286 18.56 -0.51 -18.23
C ILE A 286 17.85 -1.29 -17.12
N ASP A 287 17.98 -2.62 -17.17
CA ASP A 287 17.38 -3.51 -16.17
C ASP A 287 17.81 -3.12 -14.75
N LYS A 288 16.85 -3.13 -13.81
CA LYS A 288 17.06 -2.71 -12.43
C LYS A 288 18.22 -3.43 -11.76
N ASN A 289 18.41 -4.73 -12.00
CA ASN A 289 19.49 -5.49 -11.37
C ASN A 289 20.86 -5.08 -11.90
N ILE A 290 20.94 -4.63 -13.15
CA ILE A 290 22.17 -4.07 -13.73
C ILE A 290 22.36 -2.64 -13.21
N ALA A 291 21.32 -1.82 -13.26
CA ALA A 291 21.33 -0.44 -12.76
C ALA A 291 21.82 -0.36 -11.31
N ASP A 292 21.28 -1.20 -10.42
CA ASP A 292 21.64 -1.20 -9.01
C ASP A 292 23.13 -1.57 -8.81
N ARG A 293 23.71 -2.38 -9.71
CA ARG A 293 25.13 -2.75 -9.65
C ARG A 293 26.06 -1.67 -10.20
N VAL A 294 25.62 -0.95 -11.24
CA VAL A 294 26.39 0.12 -11.90
C VAL A 294 26.35 1.42 -11.08
N PHE A 295 25.17 1.84 -10.61
CA PHE A 295 24.95 3.19 -10.08
C PHE A 295 24.91 3.30 -8.54
N THR A 296 24.80 2.18 -7.80
CA THR A 296 24.69 2.24 -6.31
C THR A 296 26.03 2.05 -5.61
N ASN A 297 27.01 1.45 -6.28
CA ASN A 297 28.32 1.19 -5.68
C ASN A 297 29.27 2.36 -6.00
N THR A 298 29.62 3.13 -4.97
CA THR A 298 30.52 4.29 -5.06
C THR A 298 31.96 3.96 -5.44
N GLN A 299 32.33 2.67 -5.51
CA GLN A 299 33.64 2.21 -5.97
C GLN A 299 33.69 1.96 -7.49
N ILE A 300 32.55 2.02 -8.20
CA ILE A 300 32.54 1.85 -9.65
C ILE A 300 33.14 3.10 -10.29
N THR A 301 34.21 2.88 -11.05
CA THR A 301 34.95 3.91 -11.78
C THR A 301 35.17 3.45 -13.23
N THR A 302 35.86 4.24 -14.04
CA THR A 302 36.25 3.90 -15.42
C THR A 302 36.89 2.50 -15.50
N ASN A 303 36.53 1.73 -16.53
CA ASN A 303 37.00 0.36 -16.78
C ASN A 303 36.72 -0.65 -15.65
N THR A 304 35.60 -0.52 -14.95
CA THR A 304 35.22 -1.48 -13.90
C THR A 304 34.45 -2.65 -14.48
N LEU A 305 34.99 -3.86 -14.34
CA LEU A 305 34.30 -5.10 -14.68
C LEU A 305 33.43 -5.60 -13.52
N LEU A 306 32.14 -5.80 -13.77
CA LEU A 306 31.19 -6.32 -12.79
C LEU A 306 31.16 -7.85 -12.78
N SER A 307 30.97 -8.42 -11.59
CA SER A 307 30.69 -9.86 -11.46
C SER A 307 29.39 -10.21 -12.19
N PRO A 308 29.23 -11.45 -12.70
CA PRO A 308 28.06 -11.86 -13.46
C PRO A 308 26.73 -11.49 -12.78
N ILE A 309 25.80 -10.94 -13.56
CA ILE A 309 24.46 -10.51 -13.12
C ILE A 309 23.43 -11.38 -13.85
N ASN A 310 22.57 -12.08 -13.11
CA ASN A 310 21.48 -12.84 -13.71
C ASN A 310 20.25 -11.94 -13.86
N VAL A 311 19.75 -11.80 -15.09
CA VAL A 311 18.47 -11.17 -15.40
C VAL A 311 17.64 -12.18 -16.17
N ASN A 312 16.58 -12.68 -15.54
CA ASN A 312 15.62 -13.63 -16.13
C ASN A 312 16.25 -14.86 -16.81
N GLY A 313 17.33 -15.39 -16.23
CA GLY A 313 18.02 -16.58 -16.73
C GLY A 313 19.14 -16.30 -17.75
N VAL A 314 19.32 -15.05 -18.17
CA VAL A 314 20.47 -14.60 -18.97
C VAL A 314 21.51 -13.97 -18.04
N TYR A 315 22.78 -14.32 -18.24
CA TYR A 315 23.89 -13.83 -17.43
C TYR A 315 24.65 -12.74 -18.17
N TYR A 316 24.74 -11.56 -17.55
CA TYR A 316 25.44 -10.39 -18.05
C TYR A 316 26.79 -10.27 -17.35
N VAL A 317 27.86 -10.20 -18.14
CA VAL A 317 29.15 -9.67 -17.67
C VAL A 317 29.26 -8.26 -18.21
N VAL A 318 29.21 -7.27 -17.32
CA VAL A 318 29.11 -5.85 -17.68
C VAL A 318 30.44 -5.17 -17.42
N LEU A 319 30.90 -4.42 -18.41
CA LEU A 319 32.02 -3.50 -18.31
C LEU A 319 31.48 -2.08 -18.23
N VAL A 320 31.81 -1.37 -17.17
CA VAL A 320 31.57 0.07 -17.05
C VAL A 320 32.79 0.78 -17.62
N ASN A 321 32.67 1.30 -18.84
CA ASN A 321 33.73 2.00 -19.54
C ASN A 321 33.99 3.35 -18.86
N ASP A 322 32.92 4.10 -18.54
CA ASP A 322 32.98 5.41 -17.90
C ASP A 322 31.71 5.71 -17.09
N ILE A 323 31.78 6.65 -16.15
CA ILE A 323 30.63 7.18 -15.42
C ILE A 323 30.74 8.70 -15.26
N ARG A 324 29.69 9.42 -15.61
CA ARG A 324 29.69 10.88 -15.60
C ARG A 324 28.33 11.48 -15.24
N LEU A 325 28.37 12.75 -14.87
CA LEU A 325 27.18 13.59 -14.91
C LEU A 325 27.01 14.15 -16.34
N PRO A 326 25.81 14.12 -16.92
CA PRO A 326 25.54 14.75 -18.22
C PRO A 326 25.78 16.26 -18.11
N GLU A 327 26.25 16.92 -19.18
CA GLU A 327 26.54 18.36 -19.12
C GLU A 327 25.29 19.20 -19.36
N LYS A 328 24.48 18.78 -20.34
CA LYS A 328 23.25 19.42 -20.79
C LYS A 328 22.11 18.41 -20.94
N TYR A 329 20.86 18.87 -20.92
CA TYR A 329 19.69 17.98 -20.99
C TYR A 329 19.67 17.15 -22.28
N THR A 330 20.19 17.66 -23.40
CA THR A 330 20.25 16.90 -24.67
C THR A 330 21.22 15.72 -24.64
N ASP A 331 22.06 15.59 -23.61
CA ASP A 331 22.93 14.42 -23.43
C ASP A 331 22.14 13.23 -22.88
N VAL A 332 20.95 13.47 -22.33
CA VAL A 332 20.06 12.45 -21.76
C VAL A 332 18.98 12.12 -22.80
N ASN A 333 18.57 10.85 -22.84
CA ASN A 333 17.45 10.41 -23.65
C ASN A 333 16.18 11.25 -23.36
N SER A 334 15.57 11.80 -24.41
CA SER A 334 14.43 12.70 -24.28
C SER A 334 13.21 12.02 -23.66
N GLY A 335 13.02 10.72 -23.90
CA GLY A 335 11.96 9.93 -23.28
C GLY A 335 12.16 9.82 -21.76
N VAL A 336 13.39 9.56 -21.32
CA VAL A 336 13.74 9.49 -19.90
C VAL A 336 13.51 10.82 -19.19
N LEU A 337 13.96 11.93 -19.79
CA LEU A 337 13.73 13.27 -19.22
C LEU A 337 12.25 13.60 -19.13
N ARG A 338 11.50 13.33 -20.20
CA ARG A 338 10.05 13.53 -20.24
C ARG A 338 9.35 12.74 -19.15
N ASP A 339 9.63 11.44 -19.05
CA ASP A 339 8.95 10.55 -18.11
C ASP A 339 9.30 10.91 -16.67
N SER A 340 10.57 11.23 -16.39
CA SER A 340 11.01 11.71 -15.08
C SER A 340 10.30 13.03 -14.70
N TYR A 341 10.27 14.00 -15.61
CA TYR A 341 9.57 15.27 -15.39
C TYR A 341 8.08 15.06 -15.13
N LEU A 342 7.41 14.25 -15.96
CA LEU A 342 5.99 13.98 -15.79
C LEU A 342 5.74 13.28 -14.46
N ASN A 343 6.52 12.26 -14.09
CA ASN A 343 6.32 11.54 -12.83
C ASN A 343 6.39 12.47 -11.60
N ASP A 344 7.34 13.40 -11.57
CA ASP A 344 7.49 14.34 -10.46
C ASP A 344 6.43 15.44 -10.44
N ASN A 345 5.93 15.85 -11.61
CA ASN A 345 5.07 17.03 -11.74
C ASN A 345 3.62 16.73 -12.11
N LEU A 346 3.27 15.46 -12.39
CA LEU A 346 1.98 15.07 -12.96
C LEU A 346 0.80 15.63 -12.18
N LYS A 347 0.82 15.49 -10.85
CA LYS A 347 -0.28 15.94 -9.99
C LYS A 347 -0.56 17.44 -10.15
N VAL A 348 0.49 18.26 -10.17
CA VAL A 348 0.38 19.72 -10.30
C VAL A 348 -0.09 20.09 -11.70
N LEU A 349 0.48 19.48 -12.73
CA LEU A 349 0.10 19.70 -14.12
C LEU A 349 -1.36 19.31 -14.38
N VAL A 350 -1.81 18.18 -13.85
CA VAL A 350 -3.19 17.70 -13.96
C VAL A 350 -4.16 18.64 -13.25
N GLU A 351 -3.83 19.16 -12.06
CA GLU A 351 -4.70 20.14 -11.38
C GLU A 351 -4.80 21.47 -12.13
N ALA A 352 -3.70 21.92 -12.73
CA ALA A 352 -3.71 23.10 -13.60
C ALA A 352 -4.57 22.84 -14.85
N GLU A 353 -4.43 21.67 -15.47
CA GLU A 353 -5.19 21.30 -16.66
C GLU A 353 -6.68 21.14 -16.36
N LYS A 354 -7.07 20.48 -15.26
CA LYS A 354 -8.46 20.43 -14.79
C LYS A 354 -9.07 21.83 -14.68
N SER A 355 -8.31 22.79 -14.16
CA SER A 355 -8.80 24.17 -14.00
C SER A 355 -9.12 24.84 -15.33
N LYS A 356 -8.36 24.55 -16.40
CA LYS A 356 -8.71 24.99 -17.77
C LYS A 356 -9.94 24.27 -18.30
N GLN A 357 -9.99 22.95 -18.11
CA GLN A 357 -11.07 22.11 -18.64
C GLN A 357 -12.42 22.35 -17.96
N VAL A 358 -12.43 22.89 -16.73
CA VAL A 358 -13.67 23.36 -16.07
C VAL A 358 -14.40 24.37 -16.95
N GLU A 359 -13.72 25.39 -17.44
CA GLU A 359 -14.34 26.44 -18.25
C GLU A 359 -14.79 25.92 -19.63
N VAL A 360 -14.00 25.03 -20.24
CA VAL A 360 -14.37 24.35 -21.50
C VAL A 360 -15.69 23.60 -21.34
N LEU A 361 -15.78 22.75 -20.30
CA LEU A 361 -16.95 21.93 -20.08
C LEU A 361 -18.16 22.77 -19.65
N LYS A 362 -17.95 23.80 -18.82
CA LYS A 362 -18.98 24.77 -18.41
C LYS A 362 -19.62 25.45 -19.62
N ASN A 363 -18.80 25.94 -20.54
CA ASN A 363 -19.29 26.58 -21.77
C ASN A 363 -20.04 25.60 -22.68
N ALA A 364 -19.56 24.36 -22.79
CA ALA A 364 -20.22 23.33 -23.59
C ALA A 364 -21.63 22.99 -23.09
N VAL A 365 -21.84 22.96 -21.78
CA VAL A 365 -23.14 22.56 -21.17
C VAL A 365 -24.09 23.73 -20.88
N ALA A 366 -23.66 24.98 -21.05
CA ALA A 366 -24.43 26.17 -20.67
C ALA A 366 -25.82 26.22 -21.36
N ASN A 367 -25.88 25.88 -22.65
CA ASN A 367 -27.10 25.91 -23.45
C ASN A 367 -27.44 24.56 -24.11
N ASN A 368 -26.76 23.48 -23.72
CA ASN A 368 -26.99 22.15 -24.27
C ASN A 368 -27.28 21.14 -23.16
N ASN A 369 -28.49 20.57 -23.21
CA ASN A 369 -28.95 19.53 -22.28
C ASN A 369 -28.91 18.12 -22.87
N ASN A 370 -28.51 17.99 -24.15
CA ASN A 370 -28.30 16.71 -24.81
C ASN A 370 -26.80 16.35 -24.75
N PHE A 371 -26.42 15.62 -23.70
CA PHE A 371 -25.02 15.26 -23.45
C PHE A 371 -24.44 14.41 -24.59
N ALA A 372 -25.21 13.47 -25.15
CA ALA A 372 -24.74 12.64 -26.25
C ALA A 372 -24.29 13.47 -27.48
N ALA A 373 -24.89 14.63 -27.72
CA ALA A 373 -24.52 15.51 -28.83
C ALA A 373 -23.18 16.26 -28.62
N LEU A 374 -22.66 16.29 -27.39
CA LEU A 374 -21.37 16.91 -27.06
C LEU A 374 -20.19 15.94 -27.14
N ASN A 375 -20.45 14.66 -27.44
CA ASN A 375 -19.40 13.66 -27.54
C ASN A 375 -18.40 14.01 -28.65
N ASN A 376 -17.10 13.84 -28.36
CA ASN A 376 -15.95 14.17 -29.20
C ASN A 376 -15.76 15.65 -29.53
N ASN A 377 -16.52 16.57 -28.93
CA ASN A 377 -16.28 18.00 -29.06
C ASN A 377 -15.26 18.46 -27.99
N ASN A 378 -14.15 19.09 -28.38
CA ASN A 378 -13.14 19.61 -27.44
C ASN A 378 -12.69 18.59 -26.37
N ASN A 379 -12.38 17.35 -26.79
CA ASN A 379 -11.97 16.23 -25.91
C ASN A 379 -13.05 15.73 -24.92
N ILE A 380 -14.30 16.19 -25.05
CA ILE A 380 -15.41 15.72 -24.22
C ILE A 380 -15.79 14.30 -24.63
N LYS A 381 -15.82 13.38 -23.67
CA LYS A 381 -16.34 12.03 -23.82
C LYS A 381 -17.69 11.91 -23.12
N TYR A 382 -18.65 11.30 -23.80
CA TYR A 382 -19.96 11.00 -23.25
C TYR A 382 -20.01 9.57 -22.70
N TYR A 383 -20.62 9.42 -21.53
CA TYR A 383 -20.88 8.14 -20.88
C TYR A 383 -22.33 8.07 -20.42
N LYS A 384 -22.94 6.89 -20.56
CA LYS A 384 -24.22 6.56 -19.93
C LYS A 384 -24.06 5.25 -19.18
N SER A 385 -24.54 5.15 -17.94
CA SER A 385 -24.47 3.89 -17.20
C SER A 385 -25.23 2.77 -17.92
N SER A 386 -24.67 1.56 -17.90
CA SER A 386 -25.30 0.39 -18.50
C SER A 386 -26.53 -0.10 -17.73
N ALA A 387 -26.57 0.19 -16.43
CA ALA A 387 -27.66 -0.15 -15.52
C ALA A 387 -27.67 0.80 -14.31
N PRO A 388 -28.81 0.95 -13.62
CA PRO A 388 -28.85 1.66 -12.34
C PRO A 388 -27.90 1.03 -11.32
N PHE A 389 -27.19 1.87 -10.56
CA PHE A 389 -26.16 1.44 -9.60
C PHE A 389 -26.39 2.03 -8.20
N TYR A 390 -25.89 1.34 -7.18
CA TYR A 390 -26.00 1.74 -5.77
C TYR A 390 -24.90 2.72 -5.36
N TYR A 391 -25.10 3.38 -4.22
CA TYR A 391 -24.07 4.22 -3.61
C TYR A 391 -22.80 3.39 -3.35
N SER A 392 -21.65 3.87 -3.84
CA SER A 392 -20.34 3.24 -3.63
C SER A 392 -20.19 1.83 -4.25
N GLN A 393 -20.89 1.53 -5.36
CA GLN A 393 -20.74 0.27 -6.10
C GLN A 393 -19.34 0.07 -6.73
N GLY A 394 -18.49 1.11 -6.76
CA GLY A 394 -17.13 1.06 -7.29
C GLY A 394 -17.09 1.37 -8.78
N PHE A 395 -16.54 0.46 -9.60
CA PHE A 395 -16.46 0.65 -11.04
C PHE A 395 -17.84 0.46 -11.69
N ILE A 396 -18.27 1.46 -12.45
CA ILE A 396 -19.55 1.47 -13.14
C ILE A 396 -19.27 1.34 -14.63
N ASN A 397 -19.97 0.40 -15.28
CA ASN A 397 -19.87 0.24 -16.72
C ASN A 397 -20.83 1.19 -17.44
N SER A 398 -20.37 1.69 -18.57
CA SER A 398 -21.18 2.41 -19.53
C SER A 398 -21.90 1.46 -20.49
N THR A 399 -22.91 1.96 -21.21
CA THR A 399 -23.61 1.22 -22.27
C THR A 399 -22.67 0.67 -23.34
N ASP A 400 -21.52 1.33 -23.57
CA ASP A 400 -20.51 0.93 -24.53
C ASP A 400 -19.47 -0.05 -23.93
N LYS A 401 -19.75 -0.60 -22.74
CA LYS A 401 -18.91 -1.55 -21.99
C LYS A 401 -17.56 -0.99 -21.51
N ASN A 402 -17.36 0.32 -21.60
CA ASN A 402 -16.23 1.00 -20.99
C ASN A 402 -16.54 1.34 -19.53
N VAL A 403 -15.52 1.38 -18.67
CA VAL A 403 -15.68 1.88 -17.29
C VAL A 403 -15.90 3.40 -17.35
N ILE A 404 -16.90 3.88 -16.61
CA ILE A 404 -17.14 5.31 -16.39
C ILE A 404 -15.94 5.87 -15.59
N PRO A 405 -15.21 6.86 -16.12
CA PRO A 405 -14.04 7.41 -15.44
C PRO A 405 -14.35 7.90 -14.02
N ASP A 406 -13.44 7.61 -13.10
CA ASP A 406 -13.53 8.02 -11.69
C ASP A 406 -14.83 7.63 -10.95
N SER A 407 -15.59 6.65 -11.44
CA SER A 407 -16.87 6.23 -10.85
C SER A 407 -16.75 5.65 -9.44
N SER A 408 -15.57 5.14 -9.09
CA SER A 408 -15.25 4.65 -7.75
C SER A 408 -14.89 5.77 -6.76
N SER A 409 -14.75 7.02 -7.23
CA SER A 409 -14.32 8.13 -6.38
C SER A 409 -15.43 8.60 -5.42
N PRO A 410 -15.09 9.07 -4.21
CA PRO A 410 -16.07 9.64 -3.29
C PRO A 410 -16.78 10.88 -3.83
N ILE A 411 -16.07 11.72 -4.59
CA ILE A 411 -16.63 12.94 -5.19
C ILE A 411 -17.69 12.58 -6.23
N PHE A 412 -17.44 11.58 -7.08
CA PHE A 412 -18.42 11.07 -8.01
C PHE A 412 -19.67 10.57 -7.29
N ASN A 413 -19.50 9.68 -6.31
CA ASN A 413 -20.63 9.08 -5.57
C ASN A 413 -21.47 10.14 -4.84
N SER A 414 -20.82 11.03 -4.08
CA SER A 414 -21.52 12.11 -3.37
C SER A 414 -22.28 13.05 -4.32
N THR A 415 -21.69 13.38 -5.47
CA THR A 415 -22.36 14.23 -6.47
C THR A 415 -23.60 13.53 -7.02
N VAL A 416 -23.47 12.31 -7.56
CA VAL A 416 -24.58 11.56 -8.18
C VAL A 416 -25.77 11.43 -7.23
N PHE A 417 -25.52 11.06 -5.97
CA PHE A 417 -26.59 10.76 -5.01
C PHE A 417 -27.12 12.00 -4.27
N SER A 418 -26.53 13.18 -4.48
CA SER A 418 -27.07 14.46 -4.00
C SER A 418 -28.02 15.13 -5.00
N LEU A 419 -27.99 14.74 -6.28
CA LEU A 419 -28.82 15.31 -7.34
C LEU A 419 -30.22 14.70 -7.34
N ASN A 420 -31.21 15.52 -7.71
CA ASN A 420 -32.54 15.01 -8.04
C ASN A 420 -32.57 14.41 -9.45
N VAL A 421 -33.58 13.60 -9.71
CA VAL A 421 -33.82 13.06 -11.05
C VAL A 421 -34.10 14.20 -12.04
N GLY A 422 -33.37 14.21 -13.16
CA GLY A 422 -33.43 15.24 -14.19
C GLY A 422 -32.40 16.35 -14.03
N ASP A 423 -31.87 16.55 -12.82
CA ASP A 423 -30.86 17.58 -12.54
C ASP A 423 -29.49 17.17 -13.08
N LYS A 424 -28.71 18.18 -13.49
CA LYS A 424 -27.28 18.06 -13.78
C LYS A 424 -26.46 18.76 -12.71
N SER A 425 -25.28 18.24 -12.42
CA SER A 425 -24.32 18.88 -11.54
C SER A 425 -23.74 20.14 -12.17
N GLU A 426 -23.14 20.98 -11.33
CA GLU A 426 -22.07 21.86 -11.78
C GLU A 426 -20.88 21.05 -12.32
N VAL A 427 -19.91 21.72 -12.93
CA VAL A 427 -18.67 21.04 -13.35
C VAL A 427 -17.87 20.66 -12.11
N ILE A 428 -17.64 19.37 -11.91
CA ILE A 428 -16.90 18.82 -10.78
C ILE A 428 -15.50 18.41 -11.21
N LYS A 429 -14.51 18.56 -10.31
CA LYS A 429 -13.16 18.01 -10.47
C LYS A 429 -13.14 16.62 -9.86
N LEU A 430 -12.81 15.63 -10.68
CA LEU A 430 -12.58 14.25 -10.27
C LEU A 430 -11.08 13.98 -10.13
N ASN A 431 -10.66 12.73 -9.95
CA ASN A 431 -9.26 12.39 -9.71
C ASN A 431 -8.40 12.61 -10.95
N ASN A 432 -8.88 12.24 -12.14
CA ASN A 432 -8.12 12.30 -13.39
C ASN A 432 -8.62 13.40 -14.33
N GLY A 433 -9.82 13.93 -14.10
CA GLY A 433 -10.43 14.87 -15.04
C GLY A 433 -11.50 15.75 -14.42
N VAL A 434 -12.35 16.28 -15.30
CA VAL A 434 -13.52 17.08 -14.92
C VAL A 434 -14.77 16.48 -15.54
N ALA A 435 -15.89 16.61 -14.83
CA ALA A 435 -17.15 16.03 -15.28
C ALA A 435 -18.35 16.95 -15.06
N VAL A 436 -19.39 16.70 -15.84
CA VAL A 436 -20.77 17.11 -15.54
C VAL A 436 -21.61 15.86 -15.57
N ILE A 437 -22.37 15.62 -14.50
CA ILE A 437 -23.16 14.41 -14.32
C ILE A 437 -24.63 14.79 -14.26
N LYS A 438 -25.50 14.02 -14.90
CA LYS A 438 -26.94 14.19 -14.82
C LYS A 438 -27.60 12.88 -14.43
N VAL A 439 -28.54 12.96 -13.50
CA VAL A 439 -29.32 11.80 -13.05
C VAL A 439 -30.52 11.60 -13.97
N LEU A 440 -30.60 10.43 -14.60
CA LEU A 440 -31.67 10.05 -15.52
C LEU A 440 -32.86 9.45 -14.79
N SER A 441 -32.61 8.60 -13.80
CA SER A 441 -33.67 7.96 -13.02
C SER A 441 -33.21 7.53 -11.64
N GLU A 442 -34.19 7.27 -10.77
CA GLU A 442 -34.03 6.77 -9.41
C GLU A 442 -34.85 5.50 -9.25
N GLU A 443 -34.21 4.42 -8.79
CA GLU A 443 -34.91 3.26 -8.20
C GLU A 443 -34.81 3.42 -6.67
N LYS A 444 -35.91 3.79 -6.02
CA LYS A 444 -35.95 3.97 -4.57
C LYS A 444 -35.76 2.63 -3.85
N ALA A 445 -35.09 2.67 -2.71
CA ALA A 445 -35.02 1.52 -1.81
C ALA A 445 -36.43 1.02 -1.42
N ASP A 446 -36.61 -0.29 -1.40
CA ASP A 446 -37.88 -0.91 -1.01
C ASP A 446 -38.04 -0.93 0.51
N ILE A 447 -38.69 0.11 1.05
CA ILE A 447 -38.92 0.25 2.50
C ILE A 447 -39.84 -0.86 3.03
N ASN A 448 -40.73 -1.42 2.20
CA ASN A 448 -41.58 -2.53 2.62
C ASN A 448 -40.73 -3.79 2.83
N LYS A 449 -39.68 -3.97 2.03
CA LYS A 449 -38.69 -5.03 2.25
C LYS A 449 -37.97 -4.84 3.58
N LEU A 450 -37.49 -3.64 3.91
CA LEU A 450 -36.90 -3.35 5.23
C LEU A 450 -37.90 -3.62 6.38
N ALA A 451 -39.15 -3.21 6.22
CA ALA A 451 -40.20 -3.41 7.21
C ALA A 451 -40.51 -4.90 7.47
N SER A 452 -40.50 -5.72 6.42
CA SER A 452 -40.79 -7.16 6.47
C SER A 452 -39.62 -8.04 6.93
N LEU A 453 -38.40 -7.50 7.06
CA LEU A 453 -37.28 -8.23 7.65
C LEU A 453 -37.60 -8.66 9.10
N ASP A 454 -37.14 -9.86 9.46
CA ASP A 454 -37.27 -10.38 10.81
C ASP A 454 -36.32 -9.65 11.80
N THR A 455 -36.51 -9.92 13.10
CA THR A 455 -35.73 -9.30 14.16
C THR A 455 -34.23 -9.62 14.06
N ALA A 456 -33.87 -10.85 13.64
CA ALA A 456 -32.48 -11.26 13.54
C ALA A 456 -31.77 -10.53 12.39
N GLN A 457 -32.42 -10.39 11.24
CA GLN A 457 -31.94 -9.66 10.08
C GLN A 457 -31.76 -8.16 10.38
N LYS A 458 -32.76 -7.54 11.02
CA LYS A 458 -32.66 -6.13 11.46
C LYS A 458 -31.53 -5.92 12.46
N ASN A 459 -31.33 -6.84 13.40
CA ASN A 459 -30.23 -6.77 14.36
C ASN A 459 -28.87 -6.96 13.69
N ALA A 460 -28.76 -7.83 12.69
CA ALA A 460 -27.54 -8.00 11.92
C ALA A 460 -27.15 -6.71 11.17
N MET A 461 -28.11 -6.07 10.48
CA MET A 461 -27.88 -4.79 9.80
C MET A 461 -27.53 -3.67 10.79
N LYS A 462 -28.21 -3.58 11.93
CA LYS A 462 -27.86 -2.60 12.99
C LYS A 462 -26.44 -2.79 13.50
N ARG A 463 -26.00 -4.03 13.66
CA ARG A 463 -24.63 -4.33 14.10
C ARG A 463 -23.60 -3.92 13.04
N GLU A 464 -23.87 -4.16 11.77
CA GLU A 464 -23.01 -3.72 10.68
C GLU A 464 -22.91 -2.18 10.63
N LEU A 465 -24.05 -1.49 10.67
CA LEU A 465 -24.09 -0.03 10.71
C LEU A 465 -23.41 0.52 11.97
N LEU A 466 -23.58 -0.13 13.12
CA LEU A 466 -22.90 0.24 14.37
C LEU A 466 -21.39 0.14 14.21
N ASN A 467 -20.88 -0.96 13.64
CA ASN A 467 -19.44 -1.15 13.43
C ASN A 467 -18.86 -0.05 12.53
N VAL A 468 -19.54 0.27 11.41
CA VAL A 468 -19.12 1.36 10.50
C VAL A 468 -19.16 2.72 11.21
N THR A 469 -20.22 2.98 11.98
CA THR A 469 -20.39 4.23 12.70
C THR A 469 -19.30 4.40 13.76
N VAL A 470 -19.02 3.37 14.55
CA VAL A 470 -17.94 3.36 15.54
C VAL A 470 -16.57 3.55 14.89
N ALA A 471 -16.31 2.91 13.75
CA ALA A 471 -15.07 3.11 13.01
C ALA A 471 -14.89 4.56 12.55
N ASN A 472 -15.94 5.19 12.01
CA ASN A 472 -15.89 6.59 11.60
C ASN A 472 -15.67 7.54 12.78
N ILE A 473 -16.36 7.31 13.90
CA ILE A 473 -16.19 8.11 15.12
C ILE A 473 -14.75 7.95 15.66
N SER A 474 -14.19 6.73 15.63
CA SER A 474 -12.80 6.48 16.01
C SER A 474 -11.84 7.28 15.14
N ILE A 475 -12.02 7.28 13.82
CA ILE A 475 -11.20 8.05 12.88
C ILE A 475 -11.32 9.56 13.15
N GLU A 476 -12.53 10.07 13.39
CA GLU A 476 -12.73 11.48 13.72
C GLU A 476 -12.05 11.85 15.05
N TRP A 477 -12.19 10.99 16.06
CA TRP A 477 -11.51 11.17 17.34
C TRP A 477 -9.99 11.17 17.18
N GLU A 478 -9.44 10.25 16.41
CA GLU A 478 -8.00 10.19 16.09
C GLU A 478 -7.54 11.49 15.44
N ASN A 479 -8.23 11.93 14.38
CA ASN A 479 -7.84 13.13 13.63
C ASN A 479 -7.86 14.38 14.51
N ARG A 480 -8.93 14.58 15.30
CA ARG A 480 -9.01 15.72 16.25
C ARG A 480 -7.95 15.65 17.32
N SER A 481 -7.73 14.46 17.91
CA SER A 481 -6.73 14.28 18.96
C SER A 481 -5.31 14.53 18.43
N MET A 482 -5.04 14.16 17.17
CA MET A 482 -3.77 14.44 16.51
C MET A 482 -3.60 15.92 16.18
N GLU A 483 -4.66 16.63 15.76
CA GLU A 483 -4.64 18.08 15.52
C GLU A 483 -4.33 18.88 16.79
N GLU A 484 -4.85 18.44 17.94
CA GLU A 484 -4.62 19.08 19.24
C GLU A 484 -3.25 18.72 19.85
N ALA A 485 -2.67 17.59 19.46
CA ALA A 485 -1.41 17.09 20.01
C ALA A 485 -0.17 17.75 19.40
N LYS A 486 0.88 17.92 20.21
CA LYS A 486 2.19 18.36 19.73
C LYS A 486 2.96 17.17 19.14
N ILE A 487 2.74 16.91 17.86
CA ILE A 487 3.37 15.81 17.13
C ILE A 487 4.62 16.32 16.38
N LYS A 488 5.73 15.62 16.54
CA LYS A 488 6.94 15.80 15.71
C LYS A 488 7.28 14.46 15.06
N ARG A 489 7.56 14.47 13.76
CA ARG A 489 8.08 13.32 13.03
C ARG A 489 9.50 13.64 12.56
N HIS A 490 10.42 12.72 12.77
CA HIS A 490 11.76 12.77 12.20
C HIS A 490 11.76 11.89 10.94
N GLN A 491 12.38 12.36 9.87
CA GLN A 491 12.70 11.49 8.76
C GLN A 491 13.84 10.57 9.20
N VAL A 492 13.61 9.26 9.13
CA VAL A 492 14.60 8.23 9.53
C VAL A 492 15.28 7.62 8.29
N ARG A 493 15.12 8.26 7.13
CA ARG A 493 15.87 7.96 5.90
C ARG A 493 16.26 9.24 5.19
#